data_AF-A0A8T7CN84-F1
#
_entry.id   AF-A0A8T7CN84-F1
#
_cell.length_a   1.000
_cell.length_b   1.000
_cell.length_c   1.000
_cell.angle_alpha   90.00
_cell.angle_beta   90.00
_cell.angle_gamma   90.00
#
_symmetry.space_group_name_H-M   'P 1'
#
loop_
_entity.id
_entity.type
_entity.pdbx_description
1 polymer ?
#
loop_
_entity_poly.entity_id
_entity_poly.type
_entity_poly.pdbx_seq_one_letter_code
_entity_poly.pdbx_strand_id
1 'polypeptide(L)'
;MLFKSKLEHTDPDVRRQYVEEMAADDSQLLQVAQSDPHPEVRASAVTRIIDLQVVLQLSQKDAEERIRNLATARLQSLMSGSENPAPSLDTRLGFLDGAADQRLIRFVARSAREPELRKVAVNRLLAHQDQPLV
;
A
#
# COMPACT_ATOMS: atom_id res chain seq x y z
N MET A 1 29.59 20.34 -9.21
CA MET A 1 29.37 19.14 -8.39
C MET A 1 28.36 18.27 -9.13
N LEU A 2 28.67 17.00 -9.39
CA LEU A 2 27.72 16.05 -9.99
C LEU A 2 26.80 15.54 -8.88
N PHE A 3 25.50 15.84 -8.94
CA PHE A 3 24.52 15.11 -8.14
C PHE A 3 24.40 13.70 -8.73
N LYS A 4 24.72 12.71 -7.90
CA LYS A 4 24.51 11.29 -8.18
C LYS A 4 23.01 11.02 -8.08
N SER A 5 22.32 10.85 -9.21
CA SER A 5 20.85 10.66 -9.30
C SER A 5 20.00 11.80 -8.70
N LYS A 6 18.77 11.96 -9.19
CA LYS A 6 17.83 12.96 -8.64
C LYS A 6 17.40 12.63 -7.20
N LEU A 7 17.57 11.38 -6.75
CA LEU A 7 17.23 10.93 -5.39
C LEU A 7 18.28 11.29 -4.33
N GLU A 8 19.53 11.63 -4.70
CA GLU A 8 20.53 12.08 -3.72
C GLU A 8 20.60 13.61 -3.59
N HIS A 9 19.65 14.32 -4.21
CA HIS A 9 19.60 15.78 -4.13
C HIS A 9 19.30 16.24 -2.69
N THR A 10 19.96 17.30 -2.22
CA THR A 10 19.81 17.80 -0.85
C THR A 10 18.42 18.39 -0.58
N ASP A 11 17.88 19.09 -1.58
CA ASP A 11 16.52 19.64 -1.54
C ASP A 11 15.45 18.52 -1.61
N PRO A 12 14.60 18.37 -0.58
CA PRO A 12 13.52 17.38 -0.56
C PRO A 12 12.46 17.59 -1.63
N ASP A 13 12.22 18.82 -2.09
CA ASP A 13 11.22 19.07 -3.13
C ASP A 13 11.67 18.54 -4.48
N VAL A 14 12.97 18.63 -4.79
CA VAL A 14 13.55 18.02 -6.00
C VAL A 14 13.40 16.50 -5.96
N ARG A 15 13.64 15.87 -4.80
CA ARG A 15 13.44 14.42 -4.63
C ARG A 15 11.97 14.04 -4.77
N ARG A 16 11.06 14.79 -4.13
CA ARG A 16 9.61 14.55 -4.19
C ARG A 16 9.10 14.65 -5.63
N GLN A 17 9.47 15.68 -6.38
CA GLN A 17 9.09 15.82 -7.78
C GLN A 17 9.61 14.66 -8.63
N TYR A 18 10.84 14.22 -8.40
CA TYR A 18 11.36 13.06 -9.11
C TYR A 18 10.56 11.79 -8.79
N VAL A 19 10.21 11.58 -7.52
CA VAL A 19 9.37 10.46 -7.08
C VAL A 19 8.02 10.47 -7.77
N GLU A 20 7.39 11.63 -7.94
CA GLU A 20 6.10 11.79 -8.64
C GLU A 20 6.17 11.36 -10.13
N GLU A 21 7.35 11.35 -10.73
CA GLU A 21 7.59 10.94 -12.12
C GLU A 21 7.97 9.44 -12.26
N MET A 22 8.41 8.77 -11.18
CA MET A 22 8.95 7.40 -11.21
C MET A 22 7.88 6.35 -11.53
N ALA A 23 8.18 5.33 -12.33
CA ALA A 23 7.21 4.25 -12.59
C ALA A 23 6.78 3.53 -11.29
N ALA A 24 5.53 3.05 -11.23
CA ALA A 24 4.98 2.45 -10.00
C ALA A 24 5.67 1.13 -9.59
N ASP A 25 6.34 0.47 -10.54
CA ASP A 25 7.14 -0.73 -10.37
C ASP A 25 8.64 -0.44 -10.19
N ASP A 26 9.04 0.84 -10.09
CA ASP A 26 10.42 1.23 -9.84
C ASP A 26 10.86 0.78 -8.44
N SER A 27 11.87 -0.10 -8.41
CA SER A 27 12.44 -0.64 -7.18
C SER A 27 12.96 0.43 -6.19
N GLN A 28 13.33 1.62 -6.68
CA GLN A 28 13.82 2.70 -5.82
C GLN A 28 12.69 3.35 -5.00
N LEU A 29 11.42 3.23 -5.41
CA LEU A 29 10.28 3.75 -4.63
C LEU A 29 10.22 3.14 -3.23
N LEU A 30 10.56 1.85 -3.11
CA LEU A 30 10.59 1.14 -1.83
C LEU A 30 11.57 1.81 -0.85
N GLN A 31 12.79 2.06 -1.32
CA GLN A 31 13.84 2.67 -0.52
C GLN A 31 13.42 4.07 -0.06
N VAL A 32 12.86 4.87 -0.98
CA VAL A 32 12.38 6.22 -0.66
C VAL A 32 11.26 6.18 0.39
N ALA A 33 10.25 5.34 0.18
CA ALA A 33 9.11 5.23 1.10
C ALA A 33 9.52 4.76 2.51
N GLN A 34 10.57 3.95 2.62
CA GLN A 34 11.04 3.44 3.90
C GLN A 34 12.01 4.36 4.63
N SER A 35 12.81 5.16 3.91
CA SER A 35 14.02 5.75 4.48
C SER A 35 14.28 7.20 4.13
N ASP A 36 13.49 7.86 3.28
CA ASP A 36 13.70 9.29 3.05
C ASP A 36 13.48 10.05 4.37
N PRO A 37 14.45 10.90 4.78
CA PRO A 37 14.36 11.63 6.03
C PRO A 37 13.18 12.61 6.03
N HIS A 38 12.67 12.99 4.86
CA HIS A 38 11.55 13.92 4.74
C HIS A 38 10.24 13.17 4.47
N PRO A 39 9.27 13.30 5.36
CA PRO A 39 8.04 12.53 5.26
C PRO A 39 7.14 12.90 4.08
N GLU A 40 7.24 14.10 3.52
CA GLU A 40 6.55 14.43 2.27
C GLU A 40 7.10 13.64 1.07
N VAL A 41 8.40 13.33 1.07
CA VAL A 41 9.00 12.48 0.04
C VAL A 41 8.57 11.03 0.25
N ARG A 42 8.55 10.55 1.50
CA ARG A 42 8.01 9.21 1.83
C ARG A 42 6.55 9.09 1.42
N ALA A 43 5.73 10.09 1.71
CA ALA A 43 4.32 10.14 1.32
C ALA A 43 4.14 10.04 -0.20
N SER A 44 4.93 10.81 -0.96
CA SER A 44 4.91 10.74 -2.43
C SER A 44 5.29 9.35 -2.95
N ALA A 45 6.23 8.66 -2.31
CA ALA A 45 6.56 7.29 -2.69
C ALA A 45 5.43 6.30 -2.34
N VAL A 46 4.81 6.43 -1.16
CA VAL A 46 3.69 5.59 -0.71
C VAL A 46 2.51 5.63 -1.68
N THR A 47 2.16 6.80 -2.22
CA THR A 47 1.02 6.93 -3.15
C THR A 47 1.26 6.22 -4.49
N ARG A 48 2.51 5.89 -4.82
CA ARG A 48 2.88 5.25 -6.09
C ARG A 48 3.06 3.75 -6.00
N ILE A 49 3.56 3.26 -4.86
CA ILE A 49 3.82 1.83 -4.66
C ILE A 49 2.54 1.01 -4.90
N ILE A 50 2.68 -0.09 -5.63
CA ILE A 50 1.63 -1.08 -5.89
C ILE A 50 1.88 -2.43 -5.19
N ASP A 51 3.05 -2.63 -4.60
CA ASP A 51 3.37 -3.83 -3.83
C ASP A 51 2.58 -3.83 -2.51
N LEU A 52 1.63 -4.76 -2.39
CA LEU A 52 0.72 -4.86 -1.25
C LEU A 52 1.45 -5.16 0.07
N GLN A 53 2.53 -5.94 0.05
CA GLN A 53 3.27 -6.30 1.26
C GLN A 53 4.07 -5.09 1.76
N VAL A 54 4.66 -4.33 0.84
CA VAL A 54 5.35 -3.08 1.18
C VAL A 54 4.39 -2.07 1.80
N VAL A 55 3.23 -1.84 1.17
CA VAL A 55 2.25 -0.88 1.68
C VAL A 55 1.69 -1.33 3.04
N LEU A 56 1.47 -2.63 3.24
CA LEU A 56 1.10 -3.18 4.55
C LEU A 56 2.18 -2.94 5.62
N GLN A 57 3.46 -3.12 5.27
CA GLN A 57 4.55 -2.85 6.20
C GLN A 57 4.58 -1.37 6.60
N LEU A 58 4.44 -0.46 5.63
CA LEU A 58 4.44 0.98 5.86
C LEU A 58 3.24 1.42 6.70
N SER A 59 2.07 0.83 6.50
CA SER A 59 0.87 1.12 7.30
C SER A 59 1.02 0.72 8.78
N GLN A 60 1.89 -0.24 9.07
CA GLN A 60 2.13 -0.71 10.44
C GLN A 60 3.33 -0.03 11.11
N LYS A 61 4.37 0.31 10.34
CA LYS A 61 5.71 0.58 10.89
C LYS A 61 6.32 1.94 10.55
N ASP A 62 5.71 2.77 9.69
CA ASP A 62 6.26 4.13 9.50
C ASP A 62 6.25 4.90 10.83
N ALA A 63 7.30 5.69 11.06
CA ALA A 63 7.46 6.47 12.29
C ALA A 63 6.31 7.47 12.48
N GLU A 64 5.79 8.04 11.39
CA GLU A 64 4.76 9.07 11.43
C GLU A 64 3.36 8.50 11.19
N GLU A 65 2.43 8.83 12.09
CA GLU A 65 1.04 8.34 12.02
C GLU A 65 0.34 8.70 10.72
N ARG A 66 0.56 9.91 10.21
CA ARG A 66 0.00 10.35 8.94
C ARG A 66 0.43 9.47 7.76
N ILE A 67 1.66 8.96 7.77
CA ILE A 67 2.18 8.08 6.71
C ILE A 67 1.58 6.69 6.86
N ARG A 68 1.45 6.20 8.10
CA ARG A 68 0.72 4.95 8.38
C ARG A 68 -0.73 5.00 7.88
N ASN A 69 -1.41 6.12 8.11
CA ASN A 69 -2.78 6.34 7.64
C ASN A 69 -2.86 6.43 6.11
N LEU A 70 -1.90 7.13 5.48
CA LEU A 70 -1.79 7.19 4.02
C LEU A 70 -1.56 5.80 3.41
N ALA A 71 -0.65 5.01 3.97
CA ALA A 71 -0.39 3.65 3.53
C ALA A 71 -1.60 2.73 3.75
N THR A 72 -2.36 2.91 4.84
CA THR A 72 -3.63 2.20 5.05
C THR A 72 -4.65 2.51 3.94
N ALA A 73 -4.82 3.79 3.60
CA ALA A 73 -5.72 4.21 2.52
C ALA A 73 -5.24 3.69 1.16
N ARG A 74 -3.93 3.71 0.91
CA ARG A 74 -3.34 3.14 -0.31
C ARG A 74 -3.59 1.64 -0.41
N LEU A 75 -3.38 0.89 0.68
CA LEU A 75 -3.62 -0.55 0.71
C LEU A 75 -5.09 -0.87 0.40
N GLN A 76 -6.02 -0.11 0.99
CA GLN A 76 -7.44 -0.23 0.70
C GLN A 76 -7.73 0.01 -0.80
N SER A 77 -7.22 1.11 -1.37
CA SER A 77 -7.41 1.43 -2.79
C SER A 77 -6.88 0.34 -3.73
N LEU A 78 -5.67 -0.16 -3.47
CA LEU A 78 -5.06 -1.24 -4.24
C LEU A 78 -5.91 -2.51 -4.13
N MET A 79 -6.35 -2.88 -2.93
CA MET A 79 -7.16 -4.07 -2.70
C MET A 79 -8.56 -3.95 -3.32
N SER A 80 -9.16 -2.76 -3.36
CA SER A 80 -10.44 -2.58 -4.05
C SER A 80 -10.34 -2.61 -5.57
N GLY A 81 -9.15 -2.41 -6.15
CA GLY A 81 -8.99 -2.28 -7.61
C GLY A 81 -9.67 -1.01 -8.15
N SER A 82 -9.77 0.03 -7.32
CA SER A 82 -10.40 1.31 -7.65
C SER A 82 -9.48 2.26 -8.40
N GLU A 83 -8.17 2.03 -8.34
CA GLU A 83 -7.14 2.85 -8.98
C GLU A 83 -6.34 2.04 -10.00
N ASN A 84 -5.72 2.73 -10.96
CA ASN A 84 -4.75 2.17 -11.89
C ASN A 84 -3.41 2.93 -11.78
N PRO A 85 -2.26 2.24 -11.85
CA PRO A 85 -2.14 0.78 -11.88
C PRO A 85 -2.52 0.14 -10.52
N ALA A 86 -3.10 -1.05 -10.57
CA ALA A 86 -3.36 -1.88 -9.39
C ALA A 86 -2.89 -3.33 -9.65
N PRO A 87 -2.55 -4.09 -8.60
CA PRO A 87 -2.25 -5.50 -8.72
C PRO A 87 -3.39 -6.30 -9.37
N SER A 88 -3.03 -7.37 -10.07
CA SER A 88 -4.01 -8.28 -10.67
C SER A 88 -4.98 -8.84 -9.62
N LEU A 89 -6.13 -9.32 -10.07
CA LEU A 89 -7.09 -9.99 -9.18
C LEU A 89 -6.43 -11.17 -8.44
N ASP A 90 -5.62 -11.98 -9.13
CA ASP A 90 -4.93 -13.12 -8.54
C ASP A 90 -3.98 -12.71 -7.42
N THR A 91 -3.20 -11.64 -7.63
CA THR A 91 -2.31 -11.10 -6.58
C THR A 91 -3.11 -10.62 -5.37
N ARG A 92 -4.26 -9.97 -5.59
CA ARG A 92 -5.14 -9.50 -4.49
C ARG A 92 -5.83 -10.64 -3.76
N LEU A 93 -6.24 -11.69 -4.47
CA LEU A 93 -6.79 -12.91 -3.87
C LEU A 93 -5.74 -13.60 -2.99
N GLY A 94 -4.52 -13.79 -3.50
CA GLY A 94 -3.41 -14.37 -2.74
C GLY A 94 -3.04 -13.54 -1.51
N PHE A 95 -3.02 -12.20 -1.63
CA PHE A 95 -2.79 -11.32 -0.50
C PHE A 95 -3.90 -11.41 0.55
N LEU A 96 -5.16 -11.41 0.13
CA LEU A 96 -6.31 -11.50 1.03
C LEU A 96 -6.31 -12.82 1.82
N ASP A 97 -5.78 -13.91 1.23
CA ASP A 97 -5.70 -15.20 1.89
C ASP A 97 -4.80 -15.18 3.14
N GLY A 98 -3.71 -14.41 3.09
CA GLY A 98 -2.82 -14.18 4.24
C GLY A 98 -3.24 -13.04 5.17
N ALA A 99 -4.24 -12.23 4.83
CA ALA A 99 -4.58 -11.02 5.57
C ALA A 99 -5.27 -11.34 6.90
N ALA A 100 -4.70 -10.86 8.02
CA ALA A 100 -5.30 -10.99 9.35
C ALA A 100 -6.18 -9.79 9.74
N ASP A 101 -6.00 -8.64 9.10
CA ASP A 101 -6.71 -7.40 9.45
C ASP A 101 -8.19 -7.47 9.06
N GLN A 102 -9.04 -7.62 10.08
CA GLN A 102 -10.50 -7.66 9.92
C GLN A 102 -11.08 -6.36 9.34
N ARG A 103 -10.44 -5.21 9.54
CA ARG A 103 -10.90 -3.93 8.96
C ARG A 103 -10.67 -3.94 7.46
N LEU A 104 -9.50 -4.39 7.00
CA LEU A 104 -9.20 -4.56 5.59
C LEU A 104 -10.15 -5.58 4.93
N ILE A 105 -10.36 -6.75 5.55
CA ILE A 105 -11.25 -7.78 4.98
C ILE A 105 -12.68 -7.22 4.85
N ARG A 106 -13.20 -6.51 5.87
CA ARG A 106 -14.52 -5.85 5.78
C ARG A 106 -14.57 -4.79 4.69
N PHE A 107 -13.51 -4.01 4.50
CA PHE A 107 -13.43 -3.04 3.42
C PHE A 107 -13.52 -3.73 2.06
N VAL A 108 -12.69 -4.77 1.83
CA VAL A 108 -12.66 -5.54 0.58
C VAL A 108 -14.03 -6.16 0.27
N ALA A 109 -14.70 -6.75 1.28
CA ALA A 109 -16.03 -7.33 1.12
C ALA A 109 -17.07 -6.32 0.59
N ARG A 110 -16.95 -5.04 0.97
CA ARG A 110 -17.90 -3.98 0.61
C ARG A 110 -17.52 -3.25 -0.67
N SER A 111 -16.23 -3.12 -0.95
CA SER A 111 -15.71 -2.12 -1.89
C SER A 111 -14.89 -2.69 -3.03
N ALA A 112 -14.48 -3.97 -3.00
CA ALA A 112 -13.72 -4.52 -4.11
C ALA A 112 -14.52 -4.52 -5.40
N ARG A 113 -13.88 -4.14 -6.50
CA ARG A 113 -14.46 -4.07 -7.84
C ARG A 113 -14.97 -5.44 -8.29
N GLU A 114 -14.16 -6.48 -8.11
CA GLU A 114 -14.45 -7.84 -8.57
C GLU A 114 -15.36 -8.58 -7.58
N PRO A 115 -16.51 -9.10 -8.02
CA PRO A 115 -17.39 -9.91 -7.19
C PRO A 115 -16.69 -11.12 -6.53
N GLU A 116 -15.72 -11.71 -7.22
CA GLU A 116 -14.92 -12.84 -6.77
C GLU A 116 -14.16 -12.50 -5.49
N LEU A 117 -13.47 -11.35 -5.47
CA LEU A 117 -12.72 -10.89 -4.31
C LEU A 117 -13.65 -10.54 -3.14
N ARG A 118 -14.81 -9.93 -3.42
CA ARG A 118 -15.83 -9.66 -2.39
C ARG A 118 -16.35 -10.94 -1.74
N LYS A 119 -16.66 -11.97 -2.54
CA LYS A 119 -17.13 -13.28 -2.04
C LYS A 119 -16.12 -13.93 -1.11
N VAL A 120 -14.83 -13.94 -1.48
CA VAL A 120 -13.76 -14.48 -0.62
C VAL A 120 -13.69 -13.72 0.70
N ALA A 121 -13.75 -12.39 0.67
CA ALA A 121 -13.73 -11.57 1.87
C ALA A 121 -14.93 -11.85 2.80
N VAL A 122 -16.15 -11.98 2.24
CA VAL A 122 -17.35 -12.35 3.02
C VAL A 122 -17.20 -13.72 3.68
N ASN A 123 -16.74 -14.73 2.93
CA ASN A 123 -16.54 -16.07 3.48
C ASN A 123 -15.53 -16.08 4.63
N ARG A 124 -14.44 -15.29 4.53
CA ARG A 124 -13.49 -15.13 5.63
C ARG A 124 -14.14 -14.53 6.87
N LEU A 125 -14.94 -13.47 6.71
CA LEU A 125 -15.61 -12.83 7.84
C LEU A 125 -16.59 -13.77 8.56
N LEU A 126 -17.30 -14.62 7.81
CA LEU A 126 -18.19 -15.63 8.38
C LEU A 126 -17.38 -16.70 9.13
N ALA A 127 -16.33 -17.24 8.52
CA ALA A 127 -15.46 -18.23 9.16
C ALA A 127 -14.77 -17.71 10.44
N HIS A 128 -14.54 -16.40 10.54
CA HIS A 128 -14.00 -15.79 11.77
C HIS A 128 -15.06 -15.61 12.87
N GLN A 129 -16.34 -15.46 12.52
CA GLN A 129 -17.43 -15.35 13.51
C GLN A 129 -17.75 -16.70 14.16
N ASP A 130 -17.49 -17.80 13.46
CA ASP A 130 -17.73 -19.16 13.94
C ASP A 130 -16.58 -19.70 14.83
N GLN A 131 -15.51 -18.93 15.06
CA GLN A 131 -14.43 -19.31 15.96
C GLN A 131 -14.83 -19.04 17.43
N PRO A 132 -14.80 -20.04 18.32
CA PRO A 132 -15.11 -19.83 19.73
C PRO A 132 -14.11 -18.85 20.36
N LEU A 133 -14.63 -17.93 21.19
CA LEU A 133 -13.80 -17.07 22.03
C LEU A 133 -13.02 -17.96 23.01
N VAL A 134 -11.72 -18.13 22.75
CA VAL A 134 -10.78 -18.80 23.66
C VAL A 134 -10.30 -17.81 24.72
#